data_AF-A0A645DEB4-F1
#
_entry.id   AF-A0A645DEB4-F1
#
_cell.length_a   1.000
_cell.length_b   1.000
_cell.length_c   1.000
_cell.angle_alpha   90.00
_cell.angle_beta   90.00
_cell.angle_gamma   90.00
#
_symmetry.space_group_name_H-M   'P 1'
#
loop_
_entity.id
_entity.type
_entity.pdbx_description
1 polymer ?
#
loop_
_entity_poly.entity_id
_entity_poly.type
_entity_poly.pdbx_seq_one_letter_code
_entity_poly.pdbx_strand_id
1 'polypeptide(L)'
;MRSKKTIAQWLESVKLFPQVMINVRLQPGQDWKSNAKLPGEQAAVEKLLGSDGRVLIRPSGTEPLVRVMVEARSADMASNCAERLAEVVRAS
;
A
#
# COMPACT_ATOMS: atom_id res chain seq x y z
N MET A 1 6.67 39.08 1.00
CA MET A 1 6.09 39.11 2.37
C MET A 1 5.85 37.67 2.81
N ARG A 2 6.43 37.19 3.92
CA ARG A 2 6.15 35.84 4.43
C ARG A 2 4.78 35.82 5.10
N SER A 3 3.95 34.83 4.75
CA SER A 3 2.72 34.53 5.48
C SER A 3 3.07 34.26 6.94
N LYS A 4 2.44 34.95 7.90
CA LYS A 4 2.61 34.72 9.35
C LYS A 4 1.95 33.40 9.82
N LYS A 5 1.55 32.53 8.88
CA LYS A 5 0.90 31.24 9.18
C LYS A 5 1.90 30.19 9.62
N THR A 6 1.52 29.37 10.59
CA THR A 6 2.26 28.18 11.03
C THR A 6 2.07 27.03 10.06
N ILE A 7 2.91 25.99 10.13
CA ILE A 7 2.77 24.78 9.30
C ILE A 7 1.42 24.10 9.53
N ALA A 8 0.93 24.05 10.78
CA ALA A 8 -0.38 23.49 11.11
C ALA A 8 -1.51 24.21 10.36
N GLN A 9 -1.46 25.55 10.32
CA GLN A 9 -2.44 26.37 9.59
C GLN A 9 -2.40 26.18 8.08
N TRP A 10 -1.25 25.79 7.52
CA TRP A 10 -1.15 25.42 6.11
C TRP A 10 -1.77 24.06 5.81
N LEU A 11 -1.77 23.15 6.79
CA LEU A 11 -2.23 21.77 6.64
C LEU A 11 -3.72 21.56 6.96
N GLU A 12 -4.43 22.57 7.47
CA GLU A 12 -5.86 22.48 7.85
C GLU A 12 -6.77 21.93 6.73
N SER A 13 -6.43 22.16 5.47
CA SER A 13 -7.20 21.66 4.31
C SER A 13 -6.76 20.28 3.80
N VAL A 14 -5.64 19.75 4.31
CA VAL A 14 -5.09 18.46 3.86
C VAL A 14 -5.78 17.34 4.61
N LYS A 15 -6.59 16.56 3.88
CA LYS A 15 -7.20 15.33 4.40
C LYS A 15 -6.27 14.15 4.13
N LEU A 16 -5.70 13.58 5.19
CA LEU A 16 -4.90 12.37 5.09
C LEU A 16 -5.80 11.15 4.95
N PHE A 17 -5.41 10.22 4.09
CA PHE A 17 -6.07 8.92 3.97
C PHE A 17 -5.37 7.93 4.90
N PRO A 18 -6.12 7.07 5.60
CA PRO A 18 -5.56 5.89 6.23
C PRO A 18 -4.64 5.12 5.27
N GLN A 19 -3.45 4.79 5.77
CA GLN A 19 -2.42 4.03 5.05
C GLN A 19 -2.06 2.79 5.88
N VAL A 20 -2.02 1.63 5.23
CA VAL A 20 -1.54 0.38 5.82
C VAL A 20 -0.36 -0.11 5.01
N MET A 21 0.72 -0.50 5.70
CA MET A 21 1.92 -1.07 5.09
C MET A 21 2.22 -2.41 5.76
N ILE A 22 2.25 -3.47 4.95
CA ILE A 22 2.58 -4.83 5.37
C ILE A 22 3.91 -5.22 4.74
N ASN A 23 4.83 -5.68 5.59
CA ASN A 23 6.11 -6.21 5.16
C ASN A 23 6.01 -7.73 5.05
N VAL A 24 6.12 -8.25 3.82
CA VAL A 24 6.14 -9.69 3.55
C VAL A 24 7.59 -10.14 3.41
N ARG A 25 8.07 -10.97 4.34
CA ARG A 25 9.40 -11.56 4.28
C ARG A 25 9.48 -12.56 3.12
N LEU A 26 10.53 -12.48 2.31
CA LEU A 26 10.80 -13.44 1.23
C LEU A 26 11.72 -14.55 1.73
N GLN A 27 11.47 -15.77 1.27
CA GLN A 27 12.45 -16.86 1.37
C GLN A 27 13.60 -16.64 0.37
N PRO A 28 14.80 -17.18 0.63
CA PRO A 28 15.92 -17.09 -0.30
C PRO A 28 15.53 -17.61 -1.69
N GLY A 29 15.72 -16.79 -2.73
CA GLY A 29 15.38 -17.15 -4.12
C GLY A 29 13.90 -17.09 -4.47
N GLN A 30 13.01 -16.70 -3.55
CA GLN A 30 11.58 -16.53 -3.83
C GLN A 30 11.37 -15.33 -4.77
N ASP A 31 10.88 -15.60 -5.99
CA ASP A 31 10.51 -14.56 -6.93
C ASP A 31 9.01 -14.25 -6.86
N TRP A 32 8.66 -13.31 -5.99
CA TRP A 32 7.28 -12.84 -5.84
C TRP A 32 6.69 -12.22 -7.11
N LYS A 33 7.52 -11.74 -8.05
CA LYS A 33 7.03 -11.17 -9.32
C LYS A 33 6.50 -12.23 -10.28
N SER A 34 6.94 -13.48 -10.10
CA SER A 34 6.49 -14.62 -10.92
C SER A 34 5.11 -15.15 -10.49
N ASN A 35 4.55 -14.64 -9.39
CA ASN A 35 3.25 -15.07 -8.90
C ASN A 35 2.13 -14.66 -9.88
N ALA A 36 1.59 -15.65 -10.60
CA ALA A 36 0.55 -15.46 -11.60
C ALA A 36 -0.77 -14.89 -11.05
N LYS A 37 -1.04 -15.02 -9.74
CA LYS A 37 -2.26 -14.50 -9.10
C LYS A 37 -2.15 -13.02 -8.74
N LEU A 38 -0.93 -12.53 -8.50
CA LEU A 38 -0.72 -11.18 -7.98
C LEU A 38 -1.25 -10.07 -8.90
N PRO A 39 -1.02 -10.09 -10.23
CA PRO A 39 -1.57 -9.05 -11.10
C PRO A 39 -3.10 -9.00 -11.10
N GLY A 40 -3.76 -10.16 -11.04
CA GLY A 40 -5.22 -10.26 -11.01
C GLY A 40 -5.80 -9.71 -9.70
N GLU A 41 -5.20 -10.09 -8.56
CA GLU A 41 -5.64 -9.58 -7.26
C GLU A 41 -5.36 -8.07 -7.11
N GLN A 42 -4.21 -7.61 -7.59
CA GLN A 42 -3.88 -6.18 -7.62
C GLN A 42 -4.92 -5.39 -8.42
N ALA A 43 -5.27 -5.83 -9.63
CA ALA A 43 -6.28 -5.18 -10.45
C ALA A 43 -7.67 -5.17 -9.78
N ALA A 44 -8.04 -6.26 -9.08
CA ALA A 44 -9.30 -6.34 -8.35
C ALA A 44 -9.35 -5.35 -7.17
N VAL A 45 -8.24 -5.22 -6.42
CA VAL A 45 -8.12 -4.25 -5.32
C VAL A 45 -8.10 -2.82 -5.86
N GLU A 46 -7.35 -2.52 -6.91
CA GLU A 46 -7.32 -1.20 -7.54
C GLU A 46 -8.73 -0.78 -8.02
N LYS A 47 -9.48 -1.71 -8.62
CA LYS A 47 -10.88 -1.46 -9.00
C LYS A 47 -11.78 -1.18 -7.80
N LEU A 48 -11.60 -1.89 -6.69
CA LEU A 48 -12.37 -1.70 -5.46
C LEU A 48 -12.09 -0.32 -4.83
N LEU A 49 -10.83 0.12 -4.86
CA LEU A 49 -10.41 1.42 -4.33
C LEU A 49 -10.85 2.60 -5.21
N GLY A 50 -10.94 2.40 -6.53
CA GLY A 50 -11.34 3.45 -7.47
C GLY A 50 -10.46 4.69 -7.36
N SER A 51 -11.07 5.88 -7.31
CA SER A 51 -10.35 7.14 -7.10
C SER A 51 -9.97 7.42 -5.64
N ASP A 52 -10.42 6.57 -4.73
CA ASP A 52 -10.41 6.80 -3.28
C ASP A 52 -9.36 5.97 -2.55
N GLY A 53 -8.38 5.47 -3.29
CA GLY A 53 -7.25 4.75 -2.74
C GLY A 53 -6.15 4.47 -3.77
N ARG A 54 -5.08 3.84 -3.30
CA ARG A 54 -3.97 3.40 -4.15
C ARG A 54 -3.28 2.18 -3.57
N VAL A 55 -2.71 1.36 -4.45
CA VAL A 55 -1.85 0.24 -4.13
C VAL A 55 -0.41 0.58 -4.51
N LEU A 56 0.55 0.20 -3.68
CA LEU A 56 1.97 0.22 -4.00
C LEU A 56 2.63 -1.06 -3.49
N ILE A 57 3.11 -1.88 -4.42
CA ILE A 57 3.88 -3.10 -4.12
C ILE A 57 5.30 -2.90 -4.61
N ARG A 58 6.28 -3.03 -3.71
CA ARG A 58 7.70 -2.84 -4.06
C ARG A 58 8.62 -3.72 -3.23
N PRO A 59 9.77 -4.16 -3.77
CA PRO A 59 10.78 -4.80 -2.95
C PRO A 59 11.42 -3.80 -1.97
N SER A 60 11.90 -4.28 -0.83
CA SER A 60 12.87 -3.52 -0.04
C SER A 60 14.23 -3.54 -0.73
N GLY A 61 14.94 -2.41 -0.69
CA GLY A 61 16.27 -2.27 -1.28
C GLY A 61 17.40 -2.78 -0.38
N THR A 62 17.13 -3.01 0.90
CA THR A 62 18.14 -3.35 1.91
C THR A 62 17.80 -4.62 2.70
N GLU A 63 16.58 -5.14 2.57
CA GLU A 63 16.08 -6.29 3.33
C GLU A 63 15.39 -7.29 2.40
N PRO A 64 15.39 -8.60 2.71
CA PRO A 64 14.69 -9.60 1.91
C PRO A 64 13.20 -9.59 2.22
N LEU A 65 12.52 -8.49 1.87
CA LEU A 65 11.07 -8.33 2.04
C LEU A 65 10.44 -7.54 0.89
N VAL A 66 9.15 -7.75 0.68
CA VAL A 66 8.28 -6.96 -0.18
C VAL A 66 7.39 -6.10 0.70
N ARG A 67 7.24 -4.83 0.34
CA ARG A 67 6.34 -3.88 0.98
C ARG A 67 5.05 -3.83 0.18
N VAL A 68 3.95 -4.21 0.80
CA VAL A 68 2.59 -4.08 0.27
C VAL A 68 1.95 -2.92 1.01
N MET A 69 1.68 -1.82 0.31
CA MET A 69 1.09 -0.63 0.89
C MET A 69 -0.23 -0.31 0.20
N VAL A 70 -1.26 -0.05 1.00
CA VAL A 70 -2.56 0.40 0.52
C VAL A 70 -2.99 1.64 1.28
N GLU A 71 -3.52 2.61 0.54
CA GLU A 71 -4.22 3.76 1.10
C GLU A 71 -5.67 3.74 0.65
N ALA A 72 -6.59 4.11 1.54
CA ALA A 72 -8.02 4.18 1.24
C ALA A 72 -8.70 5.22 2.14
N ARG A 73 -9.91 5.66 1.78
CA ARG A 73 -10.74 6.54 2.65
C ARG A 73 -11.06 5.93 4.02
N SER A 74 -11.15 4.61 4.11
CA SER A 74 -11.44 3.86 5.33
C SER A 74 -10.23 3.05 5.77
N ALA A 75 -9.93 3.07 7.07
CA ALA A 75 -8.84 2.28 7.65
C ALA A 75 -9.09 0.77 7.47
N ASP A 76 -10.34 0.32 7.65
CA ASP A 76 -10.72 -1.08 7.47
C ASP A 76 -10.54 -1.51 6.00
N MET A 77 -10.91 -0.63 5.07
CA MET A 77 -10.72 -0.90 3.65
C MET A 77 -9.23 -1.00 3.29
N ALA A 78 -8.40 -0.08 3.78
CA ALA A 78 -6.96 -0.13 3.57
C ALA A 78 -6.36 -1.41 4.16
N SER A 79 -6.75 -1.79 5.38
CA SER A 79 -6.27 -3.00 6.06
C SER A 79 -6.66 -4.27 5.31
N ASN A 80 -7.94 -4.43 4.97
CA ASN A 80 -8.45 -5.61 4.27
C ASN A 80 -7.80 -5.78 2.89
N CYS A 81 -7.61 -4.69 2.15
CA CYS A 81 -6.97 -4.72 0.84
C CYS A 81 -5.47 -5.05 0.96
N ALA A 82 -4.77 -4.47 1.95
CA ALA A 82 -3.36 -4.74 2.18
C ALA A 82 -3.13 -6.21 2.56
N GLU A 83 -3.95 -6.78 3.46
CA GLU A 83 -3.81 -8.19 3.86
C GLU A 83 -4.09 -9.13 2.70
N ARG A 84 -5.16 -8.90 1.91
CA ARG A 84 -5.44 -9.71 0.71
C ARG A 84 -4.26 -9.78 -0.25
N LEU A 85 -3.65 -8.64 -0.55
CA LEU A 85 -2.48 -8.59 -1.42
C LEU A 85 -1.25 -9.24 -0.77
N ALA A 86 -1.05 -9.02 0.53
CA ALA A 86 0.06 -9.61 1.26
C ALA A 86 -0.04 -11.14 1.32
N GLU A 87 -1.23 -11.72 1.48
CA GLU A 87 -1.47 -13.16 1.41
C GLU A 87 -1.09 -13.75 0.06
N VAL A 88 -1.47 -13.09 -1.04
CA VAL A 88 -1.07 -13.53 -2.38
C VAL A 88 0.45 -13.49 -2.52
N VAL A 89 1.11 -12.42 -2.06
CA VAL A 89 2.58 -12.33 -2.09
C VAL A 89 3.22 -13.43 -1.23
N ARG A 90 2.69 -13.74 -0.04
CA ARG A 90 3.18 -14.82 0.84
C ARG A 90 3.07 -16.20 0.19
N ALA A 91 2.07 -16.41 -0.67
CA ALA A 91 1.82 -17.66 -1.37
C ALA A 91 2.59 -17.81 -2.70
N SER A 92 3.59 -16.95 -2.96
CA SER A 92 4.45 -16.98 -4.15
C SER A 92 5.56 -18.02 -4.06
#